data_AF-A0A9D4Q2I6-F1
#
_entry.id   AF-A0A9D4Q2I6-F1
#
_cell.length_a   1.000
_cell.length_b   1.000
_cell.length_c   1.000
_cell.angle_alpha   90.00
_cell.angle_beta   90.00
_cell.angle_gamma   90.00
#
_symmetry.space_group_name_H-M   'P 1'
#
loop_
_entity.id
_entity.type
_entity.pdbx_description
1 polymer ?
#
loop_
_entity_poly.entity_id
_entity_poly.type
_entity_poly.pdbx_seq_one_letter_code
_entity_poly.pdbx_strand_id
1 'polypeptide(L)'
;MVALSYRRARLLALALLGSGFLVARIHRAQLGGGAAPVVLTGQQALQVTIPLELSQRPASQPPTKLPKYPFKYYDAHQPPRHKVRAKDLLSYFKPLGNATCFVHGTDIKASHSSCVCQPGWFSDDCSLPEAISSSKRFRRRWTNKKVHRRSGRPRRIVNAININHELDLLEVRLRELYNVVDVFVVCESNYSARGEPKPLHLLPELQKGFLAPYQDKIVHVFLDHFPSKGREDGWFADGYQRSFLWRQAKKQLSGLRDDDLFVLTDADEVPRAGPLAYLKTHEGFGEPMFLRLRWTLYGFFWQHVQEHVQVLSVCTMRFLSRVLRNDAARLRREDIPANSEELYGGELEDWTLGQNDDYNAGWHCSWCFDVEGLRVKLKSAQKDDGIRWGDFPEKTSARFLNVLVKRGLWFDGKKVTKPSVLTRGGTVPSCVMDDDKYGYLLAPDNGTSRTPELQ
;
A
#
# COMPACT_ATOMS: atom_id res chain seq x y z
N MET A 1 1.00 -25.51 40.57
CA MET A 1 0.18 -25.13 39.39
C MET A 1 0.22 -23.62 39.24
N VAL A 2 1.10 -23.12 38.37
CA VAL A 2 1.12 -21.84 37.62
C VAL A 2 2.54 -21.83 37.01
N ALA A 3 2.67 -21.90 35.69
CA ALA A 3 3.93 -21.79 34.98
C ALA A 3 3.78 -20.64 33.95
N LEU A 4 4.31 -19.46 34.24
CA LEU A 4 5.69 -19.01 33.99
C LEU A 4 5.94 -18.60 32.54
N SER A 5 5.56 -17.36 32.24
CA SER A 5 6.13 -16.52 31.19
C SER A 5 7.59 -16.19 31.52
N TYR A 6 8.50 -16.41 30.58
CA TYR A 6 9.92 -16.08 30.75
C TYR A 6 10.51 -15.37 29.53
N ARG A 7 11.14 -14.22 29.83
CA ARG A 7 12.35 -13.61 29.21
C ARG A 7 12.17 -12.92 27.85
N ARG A 8 12.67 -11.69 27.63
CA ARG A 8 13.85 -11.02 28.20
C ARG A 8 13.78 -9.50 28.10
N ALA A 9 14.11 -8.84 29.22
CA ALA A 9 14.64 -7.49 29.30
C ALA A 9 16.19 -7.52 29.36
N ARG A 10 16.84 -6.45 28.89
CA ARG A 10 18.16 -5.86 29.27
C ARG A 10 18.41 -4.70 28.26
N LEU A 11 18.72 -3.45 28.63
CA LEU A 11 19.64 -2.94 29.66
C LEU A 11 19.23 -1.53 30.19
N LEU A 12 19.41 -1.35 31.51
CA LEU A 12 19.59 -0.12 32.32
C LEU A 12 20.92 0.60 31.95
N ALA A 13 21.30 1.83 32.34
CA ALA A 13 20.72 3.02 33.00
C ALA A 13 21.84 4.09 33.14
N LEU A 14 21.45 5.29 33.64
CA LEU A 14 22.19 6.33 34.41
C LEU A 14 22.73 7.59 33.72
N ALA A 15 22.12 8.74 34.07
CA ALA A 15 22.71 9.97 34.65
C ALA A 15 21.62 11.08 34.65
N LEU A 16 20.93 11.36 35.77
CA LEU A 16 21.25 12.27 36.89
C LEU A 16 20.80 13.75 36.70
N LEU A 17 19.84 14.12 37.56
CA LEU A 17 19.67 15.36 38.34
C LEU A 17 19.31 16.70 37.67
N GLY A 18 18.27 17.32 38.24
CA GLY A 18 18.33 18.76 38.58
C GLY A 18 17.06 19.58 38.35
N SER A 19 16.32 19.85 39.44
CA SER A 19 15.49 21.05 39.72
C SER A 19 14.30 21.37 38.77
N GLY A 20 13.14 21.87 39.20
CA GLY A 20 12.66 22.39 40.47
C GLY A 20 11.28 23.01 40.21
N PHE A 21 10.39 22.97 41.20
CA PHE A 21 9.07 23.59 41.16
C PHE A 21 9.16 25.12 41.08
N LEU A 22 8.31 25.75 40.26
CA LEU A 22 7.75 27.06 40.57
C LEU A 22 6.31 27.17 40.06
N VAL A 23 5.40 27.38 41.00
CA VAL A 23 3.99 27.74 40.79
C VAL A 23 3.92 29.26 40.63
N ALA A 24 3.21 29.74 39.62
CA ALA A 24 2.66 31.10 39.62
C ALA A 24 1.30 31.12 38.89
N ARG A 25 0.24 31.31 39.70
CA ARG A 25 -1.07 31.81 39.27
C ARG A 25 -0.91 33.25 38.79
N ILE A 26 -1.53 33.61 37.66
CA ILE A 26 -1.99 34.98 37.43
C ILE A 26 -3.44 34.95 36.95
N HIS A 27 -4.19 35.91 37.50
CA HIS A 27 -5.63 36.05 37.51
C HIS A 27 -6.25 36.47 36.17
N ARG A 28 -7.50 36.04 36.04
CA ARG A 28 -8.58 36.53 35.19
C ARG A 28 -8.88 38.01 35.49
N ALA A 29 -9.05 38.84 34.46
CA ALA A 29 -9.70 40.14 34.56
C ALA A 29 -10.75 40.29 33.44
N GLN A 30 -11.91 40.81 33.83
CA GLN A 30 -13.14 40.98 33.05
C GLN A 30 -13.22 42.36 32.38
N LEU A 31 -13.87 42.36 31.21
CA LEU A 31 -14.96 43.23 30.71
C LEU A 31 -14.93 44.77 30.77
N GLY A 32 -15.41 45.34 29.66
CA GLY A 32 -15.98 46.69 29.48
C GLY A 32 -15.55 47.23 28.11
N GLY A 33 -16.33 47.18 27.03
CA GLY A 33 -17.60 47.88 26.76
C GLY A 33 -17.27 49.16 25.97
N GLY A 34 -17.90 49.58 24.87
CA GLY A 34 -18.96 49.11 23.98
C GLY A 34 -19.13 50.17 22.87
N ALA A 35 -19.74 49.85 21.72
CA ALA A 35 -20.49 50.79 20.85
C ALA A 35 -21.13 50.07 19.65
N ALA A 36 -22.46 49.95 19.75
CA ALA A 36 -23.55 49.96 18.76
C ALA A 36 -23.50 49.17 17.41
N PRO A 37 -24.66 48.59 16.98
CA PRO A 37 -24.83 47.82 15.76
C PRO A 37 -25.34 48.68 14.59
N VAL A 38 -25.00 48.30 13.36
CA VAL A 38 -25.70 48.78 12.16
C VAL A 38 -26.61 47.67 11.65
N VAL A 39 -27.91 47.92 11.77
CA VAL A 39 -29.00 47.19 11.13
C VAL A 39 -29.11 47.70 9.69
N LEU A 40 -29.02 46.79 8.71
CA LEU A 40 -29.56 47.02 7.38
C LEU A 40 -30.50 45.86 7.03
N THR A 41 -31.78 46.20 7.10
CA THR A 41 -32.92 45.47 6.55
C THR A 41 -32.94 45.63 5.04
N GLY A 42 -33.27 44.57 4.30
CA GLY A 42 -33.47 44.66 2.85
C GLY A 42 -33.53 43.29 2.17
N GLN A 43 -34.73 42.72 2.12
CA GLN A 43 -35.08 41.56 1.31
C GLN A 43 -34.89 41.86 -0.18
N GLN A 44 -34.28 40.93 -0.93
CA GLN A 44 -34.68 40.61 -2.30
C GLN A 44 -34.35 39.14 -2.55
N ALA A 45 -35.37 38.29 -2.42
CA ALA A 45 -35.33 36.92 -2.89
C ALA A 45 -35.47 36.95 -4.42
N LEU A 46 -34.43 36.52 -5.14
CA LEU A 46 -34.54 36.24 -6.57
C LEU A 46 -35.35 34.94 -6.72
N GLN A 47 -36.65 35.07 -6.95
CA GLN A 47 -37.47 33.97 -7.46
C GLN A 47 -37.08 33.74 -8.93
N VAL A 48 -36.34 32.67 -9.18
CA VAL A 48 -36.19 32.13 -10.54
C VAL A 48 -37.37 31.19 -10.77
N THR A 49 -38.39 31.69 -11.45
CA THR A 49 -39.52 30.89 -11.94
C THR A 49 -39.04 30.10 -13.16
N ILE A 50 -38.87 28.78 -13.00
CA ILE A 50 -38.60 27.87 -14.12
C ILE A 50 -39.96 27.49 -14.73
N PRO A 51 -40.22 27.77 -16.02
CA PRO A 51 -41.45 27.30 -16.68
C PRO A 51 -41.48 25.77 -16.73
N LEU A 52 -42.55 25.21 -16.20
CA LEU A 52 -42.84 23.79 -16.20
C LEU A 52 -43.50 23.40 -17.52
N GLU A 53 -42.74 23.32 -18.61
CA GLU A 53 -43.22 22.67 -19.85
C GLU A 53 -42.05 22.32 -20.79
N LEU A 54 -41.55 21.10 -20.65
CA LEU A 54 -40.99 20.26 -21.72
C LEU A 54 -40.91 18.81 -21.18
N SER A 55 -42.10 18.30 -20.86
CA SER A 55 -42.38 16.87 -20.86
C SER A 55 -42.31 16.39 -22.32
N GLN A 56 -41.72 15.20 -22.51
CA GLN A 56 -41.47 14.47 -23.77
C GLN A 56 -40.03 14.61 -24.33
N ARG A 57 -39.07 13.99 -23.62
CA ARG A 57 -37.90 13.42 -24.28
C ARG A 57 -38.15 11.92 -24.50
N PRO A 58 -37.92 11.38 -25.71
CA PRO A 58 -38.03 9.95 -25.94
C PRO A 58 -37.03 9.22 -25.05
N ALA A 59 -37.44 8.06 -24.51
CA ALA A 59 -36.55 7.17 -23.78
C ALA A 59 -35.32 6.86 -24.67
N SER A 60 -34.18 7.47 -24.35
CA SER A 60 -32.94 7.20 -25.04
C SER A 60 -32.57 5.74 -24.79
N GLN A 61 -32.44 4.97 -25.86
CA GLN A 61 -31.87 3.63 -25.83
C GLN A 61 -30.60 3.61 -24.97
N PRO A 62 -30.34 2.54 -24.20
CA PRO A 62 -29.09 2.41 -23.48
C PRO A 62 -27.93 2.55 -24.47
N PRO A 63 -26.90 3.35 -24.17
CA PRO A 63 -25.83 3.63 -25.12
C PRO A 63 -25.11 2.33 -25.50
N THR A 64 -24.97 2.10 -26.81
CA THR A 64 -24.29 0.93 -27.41
C THR A 64 -22.78 0.89 -27.17
N LYS A 65 -22.20 1.85 -26.43
CA LYS A 65 -20.82 1.83 -25.95
C LYS A 65 -20.77 2.24 -24.47
N LEU A 66 -20.39 1.29 -23.62
CA LEU A 66 -20.01 1.50 -22.22
C LEU A 66 -18.95 2.63 -22.09
N PRO A 67 -18.87 3.32 -20.94
CA PRO A 67 -17.94 4.43 -20.76
C PRO A 67 -16.49 4.02 -21.06
N LYS A 68 -15.66 5.00 -21.44
CA LYS A 68 -14.26 4.82 -21.87
C LYS A 68 -13.34 4.21 -20.77
N TYR A 69 -13.84 4.01 -19.54
CA TYR A 69 -13.20 3.33 -18.41
C TYR A 69 -14.23 3.01 -17.28
N PRO A 70 -14.02 1.97 -16.45
CA PRO A 70 -15.02 1.45 -15.48
C PRO A 70 -15.57 2.44 -14.46
N PHE A 71 -14.77 3.43 -14.00
CA PHE A 71 -15.16 4.27 -12.88
C PHE A 71 -16.01 5.50 -13.24
N LYS A 72 -16.23 5.81 -14.52
CA LYS A 72 -16.89 7.06 -14.94
C LYS A 72 -18.25 7.34 -14.26
N TYR A 73 -19.02 6.29 -14.01
CA TYR A 73 -20.35 6.36 -13.36
C TYR A 73 -20.42 5.47 -12.12
N TYR A 74 -19.28 5.25 -11.46
CA TYR A 74 -19.19 4.35 -10.31
C TYR A 74 -19.83 4.98 -9.07
N ASP A 75 -20.73 4.22 -8.44
CA ASP A 75 -21.30 4.52 -7.13
C ASP A 75 -20.62 3.63 -6.07
N ALA A 76 -19.93 4.28 -5.13
CA ALA A 76 -19.22 3.60 -4.06
C ALA A 76 -20.14 2.94 -3.00
N HIS A 77 -21.39 3.36 -2.91
CA HIS A 77 -22.39 2.73 -2.04
C HIS A 77 -23.03 1.50 -2.70
N GLN A 78 -22.97 1.41 -4.04
CA GLN A 78 -23.50 0.29 -4.81
C GLN A 78 -22.42 -0.30 -5.74
N PRO A 79 -21.32 -0.82 -5.18
CA PRO A 79 -20.21 -1.31 -5.98
C PRO A 79 -20.63 -2.56 -6.78
N PRO A 80 -20.26 -2.66 -8.07
CA PRO A 80 -20.56 -3.82 -8.89
C PRO A 80 -19.81 -5.06 -8.39
N ARG A 81 -20.34 -6.25 -8.68
CA ARG A 81 -19.58 -7.49 -8.47
C ARG A 81 -18.44 -7.60 -9.48
N HIS A 82 -17.28 -7.98 -8.97
CA HIS A 82 -16.08 -8.23 -9.75
C HIS A 82 -15.76 -9.73 -9.79
N LYS A 83 -15.73 -10.33 -10.98
CA LYS A 83 -15.36 -11.74 -11.16
C LYS A 83 -13.85 -11.86 -11.36
N VAL A 84 -13.17 -12.54 -10.45
CA VAL A 84 -11.73 -12.80 -10.57
C VAL A 84 -11.52 -13.80 -11.70
N ARG A 85 -11.10 -13.32 -12.87
CA ARG A 85 -10.94 -14.15 -14.07
C ARG A 85 -9.74 -15.07 -13.94
N ALA A 86 -9.86 -16.29 -14.46
CA ALA A 86 -8.73 -17.20 -14.55
C ALA A 86 -7.87 -16.82 -15.78
N LYS A 87 -6.54 -16.87 -15.61
CA LYS A 87 -5.58 -16.85 -16.72
C LYS A 87 -5.01 -18.25 -16.91
N ASP A 88 -4.67 -18.58 -18.15
CA ASP A 88 -3.99 -19.84 -18.49
C ASP A 88 -2.49 -19.77 -18.13
N LEU A 89 -1.87 -20.92 -17.84
CA LEU A 89 -0.41 -21.07 -17.66
C LEU A 89 0.37 -20.57 -18.88
N LEU A 90 -0.17 -20.75 -20.10
CA LEU A 90 0.44 -20.27 -21.34
C LEU A 90 0.61 -18.74 -21.40
N SER A 91 -0.07 -18.00 -20.52
CA SER A 91 0.16 -16.56 -20.37
C SER A 91 1.49 -16.23 -19.67
N TYR A 92 2.08 -17.20 -18.96
CA TYR A 92 3.33 -17.05 -18.20
C TYR A 92 4.49 -17.85 -18.77
N PHE A 93 4.21 -18.96 -19.47
CA PHE A 93 5.23 -19.78 -20.12
C PHE A 93 4.96 -19.91 -21.61
N LYS A 94 5.97 -19.67 -22.44
CA LYS A 94 5.89 -19.81 -23.90
C LYS A 94 6.83 -20.90 -24.39
N PRO A 95 6.39 -21.78 -25.29
CA PRO A 95 7.31 -22.67 -26.00
C PRO A 95 8.21 -21.86 -26.92
N LEU A 96 9.52 -22.06 -26.82
CA LEU A 96 10.54 -21.50 -27.70
C LEU A 96 11.44 -22.66 -28.16
N GLY A 97 11.21 -23.13 -29.39
CA GLY A 97 11.83 -24.35 -29.91
C GLY A 97 11.51 -25.56 -29.01
N ASN A 98 12.55 -26.16 -28.42
CA ASN A 98 12.43 -27.30 -27.51
C ASN A 98 12.33 -26.89 -26.03
N ALA A 99 12.45 -25.59 -25.72
CA ALA A 99 12.36 -25.07 -24.36
C ALA A 99 10.98 -24.47 -24.07
N THR A 100 10.62 -24.38 -22.80
CA THR A 100 9.42 -23.67 -22.34
C THR A 100 9.88 -22.58 -21.38
N CYS A 101 9.80 -21.32 -21.79
CA CYS A 101 10.43 -20.21 -21.10
C CYS A 101 9.42 -19.32 -20.40
N PHE A 102 9.76 -18.84 -19.20
CA PHE A 102 8.94 -17.94 -18.41
C PHE A 102 8.99 -16.52 -18.98
N VAL A 103 7.85 -16.02 -19.44
CA VAL A 103 7.74 -14.79 -20.23
C VAL A 103 8.34 -13.57 -19.53
N HIS A 104 8.15 -13.42 -18.22
CA HIS A 104 8.65 -12.25 -17.48
C HIS A 104 10.16 -12.27 -17.22
N GLY A 105 10.75 -13.47 -17.12
CA GLY A 105 12.17 -13.63 -16.82
C GLY A 105 13.04 -13.90 -18.04
N THR A 106 12.45 -14.02 -19.23
CA THR A 106 13.16 -14.40 -20.46
C THR A 106 13.34 -13.20 -21.38
N ASP A 107 14.53 -13.03 -21.95
CA ASP A 107 14.71 -12.24 -23.15
C ASP A 107 14.23 -13.07 -24.35
N ILE A 108 12.97 -12.84 -24.74
CA ILE A 108 12.31 -13.58 -25.80
C ILE A 108 13.01 -13.39 -27.16
N LYS A 109 13.68 -12.25 -27.38
CA LYS A 109 14.36 -11.99 -28.66
C LYS A 109 15.70 -12.72 -28.76
N ALA A 110 16.41 -12.84 -27.63
CA ALA A 110 17.66 -13.58 -27.55
C ALA A 110 17.48 -15.09 -27.41
N SER A 111 16.27 -15.55 -27.07
CA SER A 111 15.97 -16.97 -26.84
C SER A 111 15.54 -17.70 -28.11
N HIS A 112 16.09 -18.90 -28.32
CA HIS A 112 15.76 -19.78 -29.44
C HIS A 112 15.40 -21.19 -28.96
N SER A 113 16.35 -22.13 -28.95
CA SER A 113 16.17 -23.50 -28.45
C SER A 113 16.42 -23.65 -26.94
N SER A 114 16.85 -22.57 -26.29
CA SER A 114 17.07 -22.44 -24.84
C SER A 114 16.62 -21.06 -24.38
N CYS A 115 16.29 -20.94 -23.09
CA CYS A 115 15.87 -19.67 -22.50
C CYS A 115 17.09 -18.83 -22.12
N VAL A 116 17.15 -17.60 -22.61
CA VAL A 116 18.11 -16.58 -22.17
C VAL A 116 17.45 -15.71 -21.13
N CYS A 117 17.92 -15.80 -19.88
CA CYS A 117 17.29 -15.09 -18.77
C CYS A 117 17.68 -13.61 -18.74
N GLN A 118 16.71 -12.77 -18.41
CA GLN A 118 16.96 -11.36 -18.11
C GLN A 118 17.76 -11.24 -16.80
N PRO A 119 18.50 -10.13 -16.60
CA PRO A 119 19.18 -9.87 -15.34
C PRO A 119 18.25 -10.02 -14.13
N GLY A 120 18.72 -10.72 -13.10
CA GLY A 120 17.93 -11.01 -11.89
C GLY A 120 16.96 -12.20 -12.02
N TRP A 121 17.01 -12.96 -13.13
CA TRP A 121 16.26 -14.21 -13.32
C TRP A 121 17.20 -15.38 -13.60
N PHE A 122 16.85 -16.55 -13.08
CA PHE A 122 17.63 -17.79 -13.12
C PHE A 122 16.70 -18.98 -13.40
N SER A 123 17.29 -20.19 -13.41
CA SER A 123 16.73 -21.48 -13.85
C SER A 123 16.72 -21.67 -15.37
N ASP A 124 16.66 -22.93 -15.81
CA ASP A 124 16.66 -23.31 -17.22
C ASP A 124 15.47 -22.72 -18.01
N ASP A 125 14.37 -22.43 -17.32
CA ASP A 125 13.17 -21.79 -17.86
C ASP A 125 13.03 -20.31 -17.47
N CYS A 126 14.04 -19.71 -16.85
CA CYS A 126 14.07 -18.31 -16.39
C CYS A 126 12.93 -17.92 -15.45
N SER A 127 12.39 -18.88 -14.70
CA SER A 127 11.21 -18.69 -13.86
C SER A 127 11.54 -18.34 -12.41
N LEU A 128 12.83 -18.38 -12.03
CA LEU A 128 13.29 -18.15 -10.67
C LEU A 128 13.91 -16.76 -10.50
N PRO A 129 13.23 -15.80 -9.86
CA PRO A 129 13.78 -14.47 -9.62
C PRO A 129 14.82 -14.47 -8.48
N GLU A 130 15.76 -13.53 -8.53
CA GLU A 130 16.88 -13.40 -7.58
C GLU A 130 16.46 -13.23 -6.12
N ALA A 131 15.38 -12.47 -5.91
CA ALA A 131 14.78 -12.26 -4.60
C ALA A 131 14.28 -13.56 -3.94
N ILE A 132 14.12 -14.64 -4.71
CA ILE A 132 13.74 -15.97 -4.23
C ILE A 132 14.95 -16.90 -4.15
N SER A 133 15.77 -16.96 -5.22
CA SER A 133 16.89 -17.91 -5.34
C SER A 133 17.96 -17.75 -4.27
N SER A 134 18.18 -16.51 -3.81
CA SER A 134 19.24 -16.15 -2.88
C SER A 134 19.03 -16.74 -1.47
N SER A 135 17.78 -16.93 -1.06
CA SER A 135 17.39 -17.41 0.28
C SER A 135 17.94 -18.82 0.60
N LYS A 136 18.59 -18.98 1.76
CA LYS A 136 19.06 -20.29 2.26
C LYS A 136 17.91 -21.29 2.40
N ARG A 137 16.73 -20.82 2.87
CA ARG A 137 15.54 -21.66 3.03
C ARG A 137 15.01 -22.14 1.69
N PHE A 138 15.03 -21.27 0.67
CA PHE A 138 14.72 -21.66 -0.70
C PHE A 138 15.68 -22.74 -1.20
N ARG A 139 17.00 -22.51 -1.10
CA ARG A 139 18.01 -23.50 -1.54
C ARG A 139 17.80 -24.88 -0.93
N ARG A 140 17.58 -24.96 0.39
CA ARG A 140 17.26 -26.22 1.07
C ARG A 140 16.02 -26.91 0.47
N ARG A 141 14.94 -26.16 0.24
CA ARG A 141 13.69 -26.69 -0.32
C ARG A 141 13.83 -27.11 -1.77
N TRP A 142 14.57 -26.34 -2.56
CA TRP A 142 14.90 -26.65 -3.95
C TRP A 142 15.70 -27.96 -4.05
N THR A 143 16.78 -28.09 -3.26
CA THR A 143 17.58 -29.33 -3.19
C THR A 143 16.73 -30.54 -2.80
N ASN A 144 15.80 -30.36 -1.86
CA ASN A 144 14.87 -31.41 -1.42
C ASN A 144 13.68 -31.60 -2.38
N LYS A 145 13.67 -30.95 -3.55
CA LYS A 145 12.60 -30.98 -4.58
C LYS A 145 11.21 -30.63 -4.03
N LYS A 146 11.13 -29.92 -2.90
CA LYS A 146 9.86 -29.50 -2.31
C LYS A 146 9.20 -28.42 -3.17
N VAL A 147 10.00 -27.47 -3.66
CA VAL A 147 9.51 -26.36 -4.47
C VAL A 147 9.72 -26.65 -5.95
N HIS A 148 8.67 -26.52 -6.76
CA HIS A 148 8.69 -26.84 -8.19
C HIS A 148 7.61 -26.06 -8.96
N ARG A 149 7.71 -26.04 -10.28
CA ARG A 149 6.70 -25.42 -11.17
C ARG A 149 5.37 -26.17 -11.05
N ARG A 150 4.26 -25.42 -11.01
CA ARG A 150 2.91 -25.96 -11.00
C ARG A 150 2.59 -26.67 -12.30
N SER A 151 1.97 -27.84 -12.19
CA SER A 151 1.40 -28.58 -13.32
C SER A 151 0.00 -28.07 -13.71
N GLY A 152 -0.75 -27.52 -12.75
CA GLY A 152 -2.08 -26.95 -12.95
C GLY A 152 -2.07 -25.44 -13.18
N ARG A 153 -3.27 -24.87 -13.37
CA ARG A 153 -3.49 -23.44 -13.57
C ARG A 153 -2.73 -22.55 -12.55
N PRO A 154 -2.29 -21.34 -12.94
CA PRO A 154 -1.62 -20.42 -12.02
C PRO A 154 -2.55 -20.06 -10.85
N ARG A 155 -1.97 -19.74 -9.69
CA ARG A 155 -2.71 -19.04 -8.64
C ARG A 155 -3.12 -17.66 -9.12
N ARG A 156 -4.16 -17.09 -8.53
CA ARG A 156 -4.51 -15.68 -8.75
C ARG A 156 -4.09 -14.88 -7.53
N ILE A 157 -3.85 -13.59 -7.72
CA ILE A 157 -3.43 -12.69 -6.65
C ILE A 157 -4.49 -11.60 -6.47
N VAL A 158 -4.95 -11.47 -5.23
CA VAL A 158 -5.70 -10.32 -4.74
C VAL A 158 -4.75 -9.47 -3.92
N ASN A 159 -4.41 -8.28 -4.40
CA ASN A 159 -3.61 -7.32 -3.64
C ASN A 159 -4.54 -6.30 -2.96
N ALA A 160 -4.57 -6.33 -1.63
CA ALA A 160 -5.36 -5.47 -0.77
C ALA A 160 -4.52 -4.31 -0.22
N ILE A 161 -5.03 -3.09 -0.32
CA ILE A 161 -4.32 -1.86 0.01
C ILE A 161 -5.29 -0.89 0.69
N ASN A 162 -4.89 -0.32 1.81
CA ASN A 162 -5.52 0.88 2.35
C ASN A 162 -4.84 2.11 1.78
N ILE A 163 -5.60 3.10 1.32
CA ILE A 163 -5.06 4.36 0.79
C ILE A 163 -5.64 5.56 1.53
N ASN A 164 -4.83 6.60 1.68
CA ASN A 164 -5.29 7.92 2.06
C ASN A 164 -5.11 8.89 0.89
N HIS A 165 -3.88 9.38 0.68
CA HIS A 165 -3.53 10.33 -0.40
C HIS A 165 -2.26 9.91 -1.16
N GLU A 166 -1.82 8.66 -0.98
CA GLU A 166 -0.68 8.03 -1.66
C GLU A 166 -0.99 7.70 -3.15
N LEU A 167 -1.59 8.62 -3.92
CA LEU A 167 -2.04 8.35 -5.29
C LEU A 167 -0.89 7.99 -6.23
N ASP A 168 0.27 8.64 -6.08
CA ASP A 168 1.45 8.36 -6.89
C ASP A 168 2.05 6.99 -6.59
N LEU A 169 2.12 6.58 -5.33
CA LEU A 169 2.57 5.23 -4.97
C LEU A 169 1.57 4.16 -5.38
N LEU A 170 0.26 4.47 -5.41
CA LEU A 170 -0.75 3.58 -6.00
C LEU A 170 -0.53 3.40 -7.51
N GLU A 171 -0.25 4.48 -8.26
CA GLU A 171 0.06 4.39 -9.69
C GLU A 171 1.32 3.57 -9.93
N VAL A 172 2.41 3.85 -9.20
CA VAL A 172 3.66 3.09 -9.26
C VAL A 172 3.40 1.60 -9.02
N ARG A 173 2.61 1.28 -7.97
CA ARG A 173 2.21 -0.11 -7.68
C ARG A 173 1.44 -0.74 -8.83
N LEU A 174 0.45 -0.04 -9.40
CA LEU A 174 -0.33 -0.58 -10.52
C LEU A 174 0.55 -0.82 -11.74
N ARG A 175 1.44 0.12 -12.09
CA ARG A 175 2.40 -0.04 -13.19
C ARG A 175 3.32 -1.24 -12.99
N GLU A 176 3.82 -1.45 -11.78
CA GLU A 176 4.68 -2.59 -11.42
C GLU A 176 3.90 -3.92 -11.47
N LEU A 177 2.70 -3.95 -10.88
CA LEU A 177 2.02 -5.21 -10.57
C LEU A 177 0.91 -5.60 -11.55
N TYR A 178 0.46 -4.71 -12.45
CA TYR A 178 -0.74 -4.96 -13.27
C TYR A 178 -0.68 -6.25 -14.08
N ASN A 179 0.49 -6.66 -14.57
CA ASN A 179 0.62 -7.89 -15.35
C ASN A 179 0.49 -9.16 -14.49
N VAL A 180 0.86 -9.07 -13.21
CA VAL A 180 0.97 -10.19 -12.27
C VAL A 180 -0.20 -10.25 -11.29
N VAL A 181 -0.81 -9.13 -10.91
CA VAL A 181 -1.98 -9.12 -10.01
C VAL A 181 -3.26 -9.27 -10.82
N ASP A 182 -4.21 -10.05 -10.31
CA ASP A 182 -5.50 -10.28 -10.97
C ASP A 182 -6.55 -9.28 -10.51
N VAL A 183 -6.51 -8.86 -9.24
CA VAL A 183 -7.38 -7.82 -8.69
C VAL A 183 -6.66 -6.98 -7.63
N PHE A 184 -6.83 -5.67 -7.71
CA PHE A 184 -6.43 -4.72 -6.69
C PHE A 184 -7.66 -4.30 -5.89
N VAL A 185 -7.69 -4.63 -4.61
CA VAL A 185 -8.71 -4.17 -3.67
C VAL A 185 -8.16 -2.94 -2.98
N VAL A 186 -8.74 -1.77 -3.28
CA VAL A 186 -8.27 -0.49 -2.76
C VAL A 186 -9.32 0.09 -1.83
N CYS A 187 -9.00 0.15 -0.54
CA CYS A 187 -9.89 0.70 0.48
C CYS A 187 -9.57 2.16 0.75
N GLU A 188 -10.58 3.01 0.61
CA GLU A 188 -10.51 4.43 0.87
C GLU A 188 -11.56 4.81 1.91
N SER A 189 -11.22 5.72 2.82
CA SER A 189 -12.15 6.28 3.80
C SER A 189 -12.30 7.79 3.63
N ASN A 190 -13.48 8.32 3.96
CA ASN A 190 -13.72 9.75 4.18
C ASN A 190 -13.33 10.21 5.60
N TYR A 191 -12.56 9.41 6.34
CA TYR A 191 -11.96 9.79 7.61
C TYR A 191 -10.43 9.63 7.56
N SER A 192 -9.73 10.49 8.29
CA SER A 192 -8.31 10.32 8.60
C SER A 192 -8.10 9.14 9.56
N ALA A 193 -6.85 8.72 9.78
CA ALA A 193 -6.56 7.68 10.76
C ALA A 193 -6.85 8.11 12.22
N ARG A 194 -7.15 9.39 12.48
CA ARG A 194 -7.65 9.90 13.77
C ARG A 194 -9.17 9.97 13.87
N GLY A 195 -9.87 9.73 12.76
CA GLY A 195 -11.33 9.87 12.70
C GLY A 195 -11.82 11.30 12.45
N GLU A 196 -10.97 12.15 11.87
CA GLU A 196 -11.38 13.46 11.36
C GLU A 196 -11.95 13.32 9.95
N PRO A 197 -13.08 13.97 9.62
CA PRO A 197 -13.61 13.97 8.26
C PRO A 197 -12.59 14.52 7.25
N LYS A 198 -12.50 13.86 6.09
CA LYS A 198 -11.66 14.30 4.97
C LYS A 198 -12.35 13.98 3.63
N PRO A 199 -12.02 14.68 2.54
CA PRO A 199 -12.47 14.28 1.22
C PRO A 199 -11.89 12.91 0.81
N LEU A 200 -12.58 12.28 -0.14
CA LEU A 200 -11.99 11.19 -0.92
C LEU A 200 -10.99 11.79 -1.91
N HIS A 201 -9.81 11.21 -2.00
CA HIS A 201 -8.75 11.59 -2.92
C HIS A 201 -8.71 10.70 -4.16
N LEU A 202 -9.01 9.40 -4.02
CA LEU A 202 -8.90 8.44 -5.12
C LEU A 202 -10.17 8.38 -5.95
N LEU A 203 -11.34 8.17 -5.34
CA LEU A 203 -12.58 7.94 -6.10
C LEU A 203 -12.89 9.05 -7.12
N PRO A 204 -12.82 10.36 -6.79
CA PRO A 204 -13.08 11.42 -7.76
C PRO A 204 -12.10 11.39 -8.93
N GLU A 205 -10.84 11.06 -8.69
CA GLU A 205 -9.82 10.97 -9.74
C GLU A 205 -10.07 9.75 -10.64
N LEU A 206 -10.46 8.60 -10.09
CA LEU A 206 -10.86 7.43 -10.89
C LEU A 206 -12.06 7.76 -11.80
N GLN A 207 -13.06 8.49 -11.28
CA GLN A 207 -14.22 8.95 -12.05
C GLN A 207 -13.81 9.91 -13.20
N LYS A 208 -12.77 10.72 -13.01
CA LYS A 208 -12.17 11.59 -14.04
C LYS A 208 -11.26 10.86 -15.03
N GLY A 209 -10.97 9.57 -14.81
CA GLY A 209 -10.16 8.75 -15.71
C GLY A 209 -8.70 8.56 -15.29
N PHE A 210 -8.33 8.99 -14.08
CA PHE A 210 -7.05 8.60 -13.48
C PHE A 210 -6.93 7.07 -13.47
N LEU A 211 -5.77 6.55 -13.86
CA LEU A 211 -5.50 5.10 -13.97
C LEU A 211 -6.44 4.34 -14.93
N ALA A 212 -7.07 5.01 -15.91
CA ALA A 212 -8.00 4.36 -16.84
C ALA A 212 -7.51 3.01 -17.44
N PRO A 213 -6.23 2.83 -17.83
CA PRO A 213 -5.73 1.54 -18.32
C PRO A 213 -5.70 0.40 -17.28
N TYR A 214 -5.76 0.73 -16.00
CA TYR A 214 -5.63 -0.22 -14.87
C TYR A 214 -6.95 -0.47 -14.14
N GLN A 215 -7.96 0.40 -14.35
CA GLN A 215 -9.23 0.39 -13.63
C GLN A 215 -10.02 -0.91 -13.77
N ASP A 216 -9.80 -1.70 -14.83
CA ASP A 216 -10.49 -2.98 -15.04
C ASP A 216 -10.18 -4.02 -13.96
N LYS A 217 -9.10 -3.85 -13.19
CA LYS A 217 -8.73 -4.70 -12.06
C LYS A 217 -8.91 -4.06 -10.69
N ILE A 218 -9.40 -2.82 -10.62
CA ILE A 218 -9.58 -2.11 -9.35
C ILE A 218 -10.97 -2.42 -8.79
N VAL A 219 -10.99 -2.85 -7.54
CA VAL A 219 -12.19 -2.99 -6.70
C VAL A 219 -12.07 -1.97 -5.59
N HIS A 220 -12.89 -0.91 -5.67
CA HIS A 220 -12.89 0.16 -4.67
C HIS A 220 -13.81 -0.21 -3.50
N VAL A 221 -13.24 -0.20 -2.30
CA VAL A 221 -13.95 -0.42 -1.06
C VAL A 221 -14.06 0.91 -0.32
N PHE A 222 -15.28 1.39 -0.15
CA PHE A 222 -15.53 2.63 0.57
C PHE A 222 -15.84 2.36 2.04
N LEU A 223 -15.02 2.92 2.93
CA LEU A 223 -15.27 2.98 4.37
C LEU A 223 -15.81 4.38 4.73
N ASP A 224 -17.13 4.46 4.86
CA ASP A 224 -17.91 5.69 5.05
C ASP A 224 -18.10 6.12 6.52
N HIS A 225 -17.51 5.40 7.46
CA HIS A 225 -17.61 5.66 8.89
C HIS A 225 -16.28 5.39 9.60
N PHE A 226 -16.13 5.96 10.79
CA PHE A 226 -14.98 5.71 11.66
C PHE A 226 -15.43 4.95 12.93
N PRO A 227 -14.76 3.85 13.31
CA PRO A 227 -15.13 3.12 14.52
C PRO A 227 -14.92 3.99 15.76
N SER A 228 -15.92 4.06 16.65
CA SER A 228 -15.85 4.88 17.88
C SER A 228 -14.64 4.53 18.75
N LYS A 229 -14.37 3.23 18.94
CA LYS A 229 -13.16 2.74 19.66
C LYS A 229 -11.86 3.20 19.00
N GLY A 230 -11.85 3.43 17.69
CA GLY A 230 -10.70 3.99 16.97
C GLY A 230 -10.33 5.41 17.41
N ARG A 231 -11.25 6.12 18.09
CA ARG A 231 -10.97 7.45 18.69
C ARG A 231 -10.22 7.35 20.01
N GLU A 232 -10.03 6.17 20.56
CA GLU A 232 -9.29 5.92 21.80
C GLU A 232 -8.11 4.98 21.60
N ASP A 233 -8.07 4.29 20.45
CA ASP A 233 -7.03 3.36 20.08
C ASP A 233 -6.81 3.43 18.57
N GLY A 234 -5.80 4.17 18.13
CA GLY A 234 -5.45 4.26 16.70
C GLY A 234 -5.07 2.91 16.08
N TRP A 235 -4.47 2.00 16.86
CA TRP A 235 -4.16 0.64 16.38
C TRP A 235 -5.44 -0.17 16.15
N PHE A 236 -6.48 0.06 16.96
CA PHE A 236 -7.81 -0.47 16.67
C PHE A 236 -8.37 0.10 15.36
N ALA A 237 -8.25 1.39 15.10
CA ALA A 237 -8.73 2.00 13.85
C ALA A 237 -8.02 1.41 12.61
N ASP A 238 -6.70 1.33 12.66
CA ASP A 238 -5.84 0.76 11.63
C ASP A 238 -6.14 -0.74 11.39
N GLY A 239 -6.31 -1.50 12.48
CA GLY A 239 -6.78 -2.87 12.45
C GLY A 239 -8.17 -3.01 11.84
N TYR A 240 -9.12 -2.17 12.27
CA TYR A 240 -10.50 -2.18 11.80
C TYR A 240 -10.58 -1.93 10.29
N GLN A 241 -9.80 -0.96 9.77
CA GLN A 241 -9.78 -0.66 8.35
C GLN A 241 -9.34 -1.87 7.51
N ARG A 242 -8.30 -2.60 7.96
CA ARG A 242 -7.84 -3.83 7.27
C ARG A 242 -8.89 -4.96 7.34
N SER A 243 -9.53 -5.16 8.49
CA SER A 243 -10.62 -6.13 8.62
C SER A 243 -11.83 -5.75 7.75
N PHE A 244 -12.19 -4.46 7.71
CA PHE A 244 -13.28 -3.94 6.90
C PHE A 244 -13.01 -4.11 5.40
N LEU A 245 -11.81 -3.72 4.94
CA LEU A 245 -11.35 -3.88 3.56
C LEU A 245 -11.69 -5.28 3.05
N TRP A 246 -11.20 -6.32 3.73
CA TRP A 246 -11.38 -7.68 3.24
C TRP A 246 -12.82 -8.16 3.36
N ARG A 247 -13.50 -7.86 4.48
CA ARG A 247 -14.91 -8.26 4.67
C ARG A 247 -15.82 -7.68 3.59
N GLN A 248 -15.59 -6.45 3.13
CA GLN A 248 -16.39 -5.87 2.05
C GLN A 248 -15.94 -6.36 0.68
N ALA A 249 -14.63 -6.38 0.41
CA ALA A 249 -14.10 -6.86 -0.86
C ALA A 249 -14.55 -8.30 -1.17
N LYS A 250 -14.55 -9.19 -0.17
CA LYS A 250 -15.02 -10.57 -0.33
C LYS A 250 -16.48 -10.67 -0.82
N LYS A 251 -17.34 -9.71 -0.47
CA LYS A 251 -18.73 -9.65 -0.97
C LYS A 251 -18.82 -9.15 -2.41
N GLN A 252 -17.88 -8.30 -2.81
CA GLN A 252 -17.79 -7.76 -4.17
C GLN A 252 -17.10 -8.74 -5.12
N LEU A 253 -16.21 -9.59 -4.62
CA LEU A 253 -15.46 -10.56 -5.41
C LEU A 253 -16.24 -11.87 -5.60
N SER A 254 -16.11 -12.47 -6.78
CA SER A 254 -16.64 -13.78 -7.08
C SER A 254 -15.62 -14.69 -7.78
N GLY A 255 -15.78 -16.00 -7.57
CA GLY A 255 -14.94 -17.02 -8.19
C GLY A 255 -13.57 -17.19 -7.56
N LEU A 256 -13.35 -16.71 -6.32
CA LEU A 256 -12.13 -16.96 -5.53
C LEU A 256 -11.92 -18.46 -5.29
N ARG A 257 -10.66 -18.87 -5.18
CA ARG A 257 -10.23 -20.24 -4.85
C ARG A 257 -9.42 -20.23 -3.57
N ASP A 258 -9.43 -21.36 -2.87
CA ASP A 258 -8.59 -21.62 -1.71
C ASP A 258 -7.10 -21.37 -1.95
N ASP A 259 -6.60 -21.69 -3.14
CA ASP A 259 -5.20 -21.54 -3.52
C ASP A 259 -4.86 -20.17 -4.10
N ASP A 260 -5.80 -19.24 -4.22
CA ASP A 260 -5.46 -17.86 -4.57
C ASP A 260 -4.65 -17.22 -3.44
N LEU A 261 -3.80 -16.27 -3.79
CA LEU A 261 -2.96 -15.54 -2.85
C LEU A 261 -3.63 -14.22 -2.48
N PHE A 262 -3.65 -13.95 -1.18
CA PHE A 262 -4.00 -12.66 -0.61
C PHE A 262 -2.72 -11.93 -0.22
N VAL A 263 -2.51 -10.73 -0.75
CA VAL A 263 -1.36 -9.86 -0.48
C VAL A 263 -1.86 -8.57 0.14
N LEU A 264 -1.60 -8.33 1.42
CA LEU A 264 -1.97 -7.12 2.13
C LEU A 264 -0.74 -6.30 2.49
N THR A 265 -0.65 -5.09 1.95
CA THR A 265 0.49 -4.18 2.13
C THR A 265 -0.02 -2.76 2.33
N ASP A 266 0.70 -1.95 3.11
CA ASP A 266 0.39 -0.53 3.25
C ASP A 266 0.71 0.23 1.95
N ALA A 267 0.14 1.42 1.73
CA ALA A 267 0.25 2.09 0.42
C ALA A 267 1.70 2.41 0.00
N ASP A 268 2.61 2.61 0.95
CA ASP A 268 4.03 2.87 0.72
C ASP A 268 4.91 1.60 0.63
N GLU A 269 4.31 0.41 0.73
CA GLU A 269 4.96 -0.88 0.58
C GLU A 269 4.62 -1.49 -0.80
N VAL A 270 5.49 -1.33 -1.80
CA VAL A 270 5.27 -1.82 -3.17
C VAL A 270 6.03 -3.13 -3.39
N PRO A 271 5.34 -4.30 -3.45
CA PRO A 271 5.98 -5.57 -3.81
C PRO A 271 6.52 -5.54 -5.25
N ARG A 272 7.56 -6.35 -5.50
CA ARG A 272 8.02 -6.64 -6.86
C ARG A 272 7.11 -7.62 -7.56
N ALA A 273 6.95 -7.43 -8.87
CA ALA A 273 6.25 -8.36 -9.74
C ALA A 273 6.89 -9.75 -9.74
N GLY A 274 8.23 -9.83 -9.71
CA GLY A 274 8.98 -11.08 -9.83
C GLY A 274 8.63 -12.14 -8.77
N PRO A 275 8.84 -11.86 -7.46
CA PRO A 275 8.43 -12.75 -6.37
C PRO A 275 6.96 -13.14 -6.42
N LEU A 276 6.06 -12.20 -6.73
CA LEU A 276 4.64 -12.51 -6.83
C LEU A 276 4.33 -13.43 -8.01
N ALA A 277 4.95 -13.22 -9.16
CA ALA A 277 4.78 -14.07 -10.33
C ALA A 277 5.30 -15.49 -10.07
N TYR A 278 6.41 -15.62 -9.35
CA TYR A 278 6.92 -16.90 -8.87
C TYR A 278 5.88 -17.66 -8.03
N LEU A 279 5.24 -17.00 -7.05
CA LEU A 279 4.21 -17.62 -6.23
C LEU A 279 2.97 -18.06 -7.02
N LYS A 280 2.68 -17.41 -8.16
CA LYS A 280 1.59 -17.83 -9.06
C LYS A 280 1.88 -19.14 -9.75
N THR A 281 3.13 -19.37 -10.12
CA THR A 281 3.53 -20.45 -11.05
C THR A 281 4.25 -21.60 -10.38
N HIS A 282 4.69 -21.48 -9.12
CA HIS A 282 5.40 -22.53 -8.39
C HIS A 282 4.59 -23.01 -7.20
N GLU A 283 4.89 -24.18 -6.64
CA GLU A 283 4.27 -24.70 -5.42
C GLU A 283 5.28 -25.34 -4.47
N GLY A 284 4.81 -25.82 -3.32
CA GLY A 284 5.65 -26.40 -2.26
C GLY A 284 6.41 -25.37 -1.42
N PHE A 285 6.07 -24.09 -1.56
CA PHE A 285 6.47 -23.06 -0.62
C PHE A 285 5.57 -23.07 0.62
N GLY A 286 6.08 -22.47 1.69
CA GLY A 286 5.40 -22.37 2.97
C GLY A 286 4.57 -21.10 3.08
N GLU A 287 3.70 -21.06 4.08
CA GLU A 287 2.84 -19.92 4.39
C GLU A 287 2.62 -19.79 5.90
N PRO A 288 2.30 -18.58 6.41
CA PRO A 288 2.23 -17.31 5.69
C PRO A 288 3.63 -16.78 5.32
N MET A 289 3.69 -15.72 4.50
CA MET A 289 4.95 -15.22 3.95
C MET A 289 5.18 -13.75 4.25
N PHE A 290 6.42 -13.45 4.64
CA PHE A 290 6.93 -12.11 4.84
C PHE A 290 7.50 -11.55 3.54
N LEU A 291 7.34 -10.26 3.31
CA LEU A 291 8.08 -9.52 2.30
C LEU A 291 9.20 -8.74 2.99
N ARG A 292 10.44 -8.94 2.56
CA ARG A 292 11.56 -8.08 2.95
C ARG A 292 11.68 -6.93 1.96
N LEU A 293 11.32 -5.72 2.38
CA LEU A 293 11.22 -4.55 1.52
C LEU A 293 12.39 -3.60 1.79
N ARG A 294 13.03 -3.09 0.74
CA ARG A 294 14.08 -2.06 0.86
C ARG A 294 13.47 -0.77 1.44
N TRP A 295 14.01 -0.28 2.53
CA TRP A 295 13.41 0.83 3.28
C TRP A 295 14.06 2.17 2.96
N THR A 296 13.25 3.08 2.46
CA THR A 296 13.61 4.45 2.07
C THR A 296 12.72 5.48 2.73
N LEU A 297 13.19 6.72 2.81
CA LEU A 297 12.52 7.82 3.51
C LEU A 297 12.45 9.07 2.63
N TYR A 298 11.29 9.72 2.51
CA TYR A 298 11.04 10.95 1.73
C TYR A 298 11.13 10.80 0.20
N GLY A 299 11.93 9.87 -0.28
CA GLY A 299 12.05 9.43 -1.65
C GLY A 299 13.03 8.25 -1.70
N PHE A 300 13.26 7.70 -2.88
CA PHE A 300 14.16 6.55 -3.04
C PHE A 300 15.65 6.90 -2.86
N PHE A 301 15.98 8.20 -2.77
CA PHE A 301 17.34 8.73 -2.60
C PHE A 301 17.89 8.65 -1.17
N TRP A 302 17.04 8.51 -0.14
CA TRP A 302 17.48 8.27 1.24
C TRP A 302 17.12 6.86 1.67
N GLN A 303 18.13 6.01 1.79
CA GLN A 303 17.95 4.69 2.38
C GLN A 303 17.99 4.79 3.90
N HIS A 304 17.05 4.15 4.59
CA HIS A 304 17.09 4.06 6.05
C HIS A 304 18.31 3.21 6.50
N VAL A 305 18.92 3.54 7.64
CA VAL A 305 20.11 2.81 8.14
C VAL A 305 19.85 1.35 8.51
N GLN A 306 18.59 0.98 8.78
CA GLN A 306 18.16 -0.41 8.95
C GLN A 306 18.00 -1.15 7.62
N GLU A 307 18.13 -0.44 6.51
CA GLU A 307 18.19 -0.94 5.13
C GLU A 307 16.88 -1.52 4.58
N HIS A 308 16.14 -2.27 5.38
CA HIS A 308 14.93 -2.98 5.00
C HIS A 308 13.93 -3.07 6.17
N VAL A 309 12.67 -3.33 5.82
CA VAL A 309 11.63 -3.80 6.75
C VAL A 309 11.20 -5.20 6.36
N GLN A 310 10.70 -5.98 7.32
CA GLN A 310 10.11 -7.28 7.06
C GLN A 310 8.65 -7.26 7.50
N VAL A 311 7.74 -7.59 6.58
CA VAL A 311 6.30 -7.43 6.80
C VAL A 311 5.52 -8.69 6.43
N LEU A 312 4.80 -9.29 7.40
CA LEU A 312 3.92 -10.42 7.13
C LEU A 312 2.75 -9.95 6.27
N SER A 313 2.72 -10.38 5.01
CA SER A 313 1.87 -9.73 3.99
C SER A 313 1.19 -10.69 3.04
N VAL A 314 1.63 -11.94 2.92
CA VAL A 314 1.09 -12.88 1.93
C VAL A 314 0.63 -14.17 2.58
N CYS A 315 -0.54 -14.66 2.19
CA CYS A 315 -1.04 -15.98 2.54
C CYS A 315 -2.00 -16.50 1.45
N THR A 316 -2.36 -17.78 1.47
CA THR A 316 -3.45 -18.27 0.63
C THR A 316 -4.83 -17.83 1.15
N MET A 317 -5.84 -17.82 0.28
CA MET A 317 -7.23 -17.59 0.68
C MET A 317 -7.72 -18.65 1.67
N ARG A 318 -7.21 -19.89 1.58
CA ARG A 318 -7.45 -20.93 2.59
C ARG A 318 -6.90 -20.51 3.95
N PHE A 319 -5.65 -20.06 4.03
CA PHE A 319 -5.06 -19.59 5.28
C PHE A 319 -5.85 -18.41 5.86
N LEU A 320 -6.15 -17.40 5.04
CA LEU A 320 -6.93 -16.24 5.45
C LEU A 320 -8.32 -16.64 5.97
N SER A 321 -9.00 -17.57 5.31
CA SER A 321 -10.36 -17.97 5.68
C SER A 321 -10.41 -18.91 6.89
N ARG A 322 -9.54 -19.91 6.96
CA ARG A 322 -9.57 -20.95 8.02
C ARG A 322 -8.80 -20.55 9.27
N VAL A 323 -7.57 -20.05 9.11
CA VAL A 323 -6.67 -19.71 10.23
C VAL A 323 -6.98 -18.33 10.78
N LEU A 324 -7.11 -17.35 9.88
CA LEU A 324 -7.37 -15.95 10.27
C LEU A 324 -8.87 -15.60 10.36
N ARG A 325 -9.77 -16.55 10.06
CA ARG A 325 -11.23 -16.36 10.10
C ARG A 325 -11.73 -15.18 9.26
N ASN A 326 -11.08 -14.94 8.12
CA ASN A 326 -11.29 -13.78 7.24
C ASN A 326 -11.05 -12.42 7.93
N ASP A 327 -10.23 -12.37 8.98
CA ASP A 327 -9.74 -11.11 9.53
C ASP A 327 -8.34 -10.81 8.97
N ALA A 328 -8.30 -9.98 7.93
CA ALA A 328 -7.07 -9.61 7.27
C ALA A 328 -6.10 -8.80 8.17
N ALA A 329 -6.60 -8.15 9.22
CA ALA A 329 -5.75 -7.42 10.15
C ALA A 329 -4.84 -8.35 10.98
N ARG A 330 -5.30 -9.58 11.24
CA ARG A 330 -4.51 -10.58 11.98
C ARG A 330 -3.25 -11.00 11.22
N LEU A 331 -3.27 -10.93 9.89
CA LEU A 331 -2.07 -11.15 9.07
C LEU A 331 -0.99 -10.10 9.36
N ARG A 332 -1.36 -8.81 9.41
CA ARG A 332 -0.40 -7.72 9.66
C ARG A 332 0.06 -7.65 11.11
N ARG A 333 -0.80 -8.04 12.05
CA ARG A 333 -0.48 -8.09 13.50
C ARG A 333 0.24 -9.37 13.92
N GLU A 334 0.46 -10.31 12.99
CA GLU A 334 1.06 -11.61 13.27
C GLU A 334 0.30 -12.42 14.34
N ASP A 335 -1.01 -12.17 14.44
CA ASP A 335 -1.92 -12.86 15.37
C ASP A 335 -2.39 -14.19 14.74
N ILE A 336 -1.48 -15.16 14.75
CA ILE A 336 -1.71 -16.52 14.23
C ILE A 336 -2.04 -17.43 15.42
N PRO A 337 -3.19 -18.13 15.42
CA PRO A 337 -3.53 -19.09 16.47
C PRO A 337 -2.49 -20.19 16.64
N ALA A 338 -2.26 -20.63 17.88
CA ALA A 338 -1.34 -21.74 18.18
C ALA A 338 -1.74 -23.07 17.49
N ASN A 339 -3.04 -23.30 17.29
CA ASN A 339 -3.57 -24.47 16.57
C ASN A 339 -3.75 -24.21 15.05
N SER A 340 -2.92 -23.34 14.46
CA SER A 340 -3.05 -22.93 13.05
C SER A 340 -2.91 -24.09 12.06
N GLU A 341 -2.03 -25.07 12.31
CA GLU A 341 -1.86 -26.24 11.44
C GLU A 341 -3.11 -27.14 11.42
N GLU A 342 -3.76 -27.30 12.56
CA GLU A 342 -5.05 -28.01 12.68
C GLU A 342 -6.15 -27.28 11.91
N LEU A 343 -6.28 -25.96 12.12
CA LEU A 343 -7.26 -25.13 11.42
C LEU A 343 -7.02 -25.12 9.90
N TYR A 344 -5.76 -25.09 9.48
CA TYR A 344 -5.36 -25.12 8.09
C TYR A 344 -5.61 -26.49 7.45
N GLY A 345 -5.36 -27.56 8.21
CA GLY A 345 -5.42 -28.95 7.76
C GLY A 345 -4.11 -29.45 7.14
N GLY A 346 -2.96 -28.99 7.66
CA GLY A 346 -1.63 -29.37 7.16
C GLY A 346 -0.49 -28.57 7.81
N GLU A 347 0.75 -28.99 7.54
CA GLU A 347 1.96 -28.32 8.05
C GLU A 347 2.08 -26.89 7.54
N LEU A 348 2.46 -25.98 8.44
CA LEU A 348 2.71 -24.58 8.14
C LEU A 348 4.17 -24.24 8.48
N GLU A 349 4.87 -23.65 7.52
CA GLU A 349 6.22 -23.11 7.72
C GLU A 349 6.24 -21.74 7.09
N ASP A 350 6.52 -20.71 7.87
CA ASP A 350 6.61 -19.35 7.34
C ASP A 350 7.69 -19.22 6.25
N TRP A 351 7.63 -18.15 5.46
CA TRP A 351 8.69 -17.89 4.48
C TRP A 351 8.90 -16.40 4.23
N THR A 352 10.13 -15.93 4.39
CA THR A 352 10.53 -14.59 3.96
C THR A 352 10.97 -14.60 2.50
N LEU A 353 10.30 -13.79 1.69
CA LEU A 353 10.71 -13.47 0.32
C LEU A 353 11.70 -12.29 0.38
N GLY A 354 12.77 -12.39 -0.40
CA GLY A 354 13.90 -11.46 -0.35
C GLY A 354 14.95 -11.83 0.71
N GLN A 355 16.18 -11.36 0.52
CA GLN A 355 17.30 -11.67 1.41
C GLN A 355 18.05 -10.44 1.91
N ASN A 356 18.36 -9.48 1.07
CA ASN A 356 19.09 -8.26 1.43
C ASN A 356 18.60 -7.11 0.54
N ASP A 357 19.31 -6.00 0.57
CA ASP A 357 18.93 -4.81 -0.19
C ASP A 357 18.96 -4.97 -1.70
N ASP A 358 19.91 -5.72 -2.22
CA ASP A 358 20.04 -5.97 -3.66
C ASP A 358 19.03 -7.01 -4.12
N TYR A 359 18.65 -7.93 -3.21
CA TYR A 359 17.74 -9.05 -3.47
C TYR A 359 16.47 -8.94 -2.60
N ASN A 360 15.85 -7.76 -2.56
CA ASN A 360 14.64 -7.50 -1.78
C ASN A 360 13.37 -7.96 -2.52
N ALA A 361 12.26 -8.13 -1.80
CA ALA A 361 10.96 -8.49 -2.36
C ALA A 361 10.10 -7.28 -2.79
N GLY A 362 10.64 -6.06 -2.70
CA GLY A 362 9.91 -4.83 -2.96
C GLY A 362 10.52 -3.63 -2.24
N TRP A 363 9.81 -2.52 -2.28
CA TRP A 363 10.24 -1.25 -1.72
C TRP A 363 9.27 -0.79 -0.64
N HIS A 364 9.79 -0.21 0.43
CA HIS A 364 9.05 0.53 1.42
C HIS A 364 9.51 2.00 1.37
N CYS A 365 8.68 2.86 0.80
CA CYS A 365 8.97 4.28 0.61
C CYS A 365 8.25 5.11 1.67
N SER A 366 8.76 5.05 2.91
CA SER A 366 8.15 5.75 4.03
C SER A 366 8.18 7.26 3.79
N TRP A 367 7.03 7.91 4.01
CA TRP A 367 6.92 9.37 3.90
C TRP A 367 7.32 9.94 2.52
N CYS A 368 7.23 9.14 1.46
CA CYS A 368 7.59 9.54 0.11
C CYS A 368 6.52 10.42 -0.54
N PHE A 369 6.60 11.70 -0.26
CA PHE A 369 5.73 12.76 -0.75
C PHE A 369 6.56 14.01 -1.00
N ASP A 370 5.98 14.95 -1.75
CA ASP A 370 6.40 16.34 -1.66
C ASP A 370 6.11 16.91 -0.26
N VAL A 371 6.51 18.16 -0.04
CA VAL A 371 6.37 18.81 1.28
C VAL A 371 4.91 18.93 1.71
N GLU A 372 3.99 19.18 0.79
CA GLU A 372 2.57 19.29 1.10
C GLU A 372 1.94 17.94 1.44
N GLY A 373 2.24 16.88 0.68
CA GLY A 373 1.82 15.53 1.02
C GLY A 373 2.39 15.06 2.36
N LEU A 374 3.65 15.37 2.66
CA LEU A 374 4.24 15.13 3.99
C LEU A 374 3.42 15.80 5.11
N ARG A 375 3.04 17.06 4.91
CA ARG A 375 2.22 17.82 5.85
C ARG A 375 0.84 17.18 6.04
N VAL A 376 0.20 16.75 4.96
CA VAL A 376 -1.10 16.04 5.01
C VAL A 376 -0.97 14.71 5.76
N LYS A 377 0.07 13.91 5.47
CA LYS A 377 0.32 12.64 6.16
C LYS A 377 0.55 12.83 7.66
N LEU A 378 1.35 13.82 8.05
CA LEU A 378 1.61 14.15 9.46
C LEU A 378 0.32 14.48 10.22
N LYS A 379 -0.56 15.29 9.62
CA LYS A 379 -1.84 15.67 10.22
C LYS A 379 -2.84 14.51 10.28
N SER A 380 -2.75 13.56 9.36
CA SER A 380 -3.73 12.48 9.20
C SER A 380 -3.43 11.23 10.01
N ALA A 381 -2.23 11.11 10.60
CA ALA A 381 -1.75 9.85 11.16
C ALA A 381 -2.55 9.40 12.41
N GLN A 382 -2.51 8.13 12.82
CA GLN A 382 -3.38 7.54 13.87
C GLN A 382 -3.29 8.15 15.29
N LYS A 383 -4.31 7.98 16.13
CA LYS A 383 -4.29 8.37 17.56
C LYS A 383 -3.50 7.34 18.41
N ASP A 384 -3.11 7.70 19.64
CA ASP A 384 -2.43 6.81 20.63
C ASP A 384 -1.03 6.32 20.25
N ASP A 385 -0.42 6.97 19.27
CA ASP A 385 0.99 6.89 18.91
C ASP A 385 1.80 8.02 19.62
N GLY A 386 1.39 8.37 20.84
CA GLY A 386 1.97 9.47 21.63
C GLY A 386 1.81 10.87 21.02
N ILE A 387 2.56 11.84 21.55
CA ILE A 387 2.68 13.16 20.94
C ILE A 387 3.51 13.02 19.66
N ARG A 388 2.97 13.45 18.53
CA ARG A 388 3.64 13.32 17.23
C ARG A 388 4.00 14.65 16.61
N TRP A 389 4.84 14.55 15.60
CA TRP A 389 5.36 15.69 14.86
C TRP A 389 4.27 16.53 14.18
N GLY A 390 3.17 15.89 13.74
CA GLY A 390 2.00 16.58 13.19
C GLY A 390 1.22 17.43 14.19
N ASP A 391 1.38 17.20 15.50
CA ASP A 391 0.71 17.95 16.56
C ASP A 391 1.39 19.30 16.86
N PHE A 392 2.61 19.50 16.32
CA PHE A 392 3.42 20.69 16.51
C PHE A 392 3.38 21.57 15.25
N PRO A 393 2.80 22.79 15.30
CA PRO A 393 2.72 23.67 14.14
C PRO A 393 4.08 23.92 13.47
N GLU A 394 5.13 24.13 14.25
CA GLU A 394 6.48 24.38 13.76
C GLU A 394 7.06 23.21 12.96
N LYS A 395 6.62 21.99 13.25
CA LYS A 395 7.10 20.75 12.62
C LYS A 395 6.24 20.29 11.44
N THR A 396 5.17 21.02 11.18
CA THR A 396 4.39 20.94 9.94
C THR A 396 4.69 22.10 8.98
N SER A 397 5.62 22.99 9.35
CA SER A 397 6.03 24.10 8.50
C SER A 397 6.84 23.62 7.29
N ALA A 398 6.62 24.24 6.14
CA ALA A 398 7.34 23.91 4.91
C ALA A 398 8.87 24.04 5.09
N ARG A 399 9.33 25.04 5.86
CA ARG A 399 10.76 25.23 6.16
C ARG A 399 11.34 24.02 6.89
N PHE A 400 10.66 23.54 7.94
CA PHE A 400 11.14 22.40 8.72
C PHE A 400 11.17 21.11 7.88
N LEU A 401 10.06 20.83 7.18
CA LEU A 401 9.95 19.63 6.34
C LEU A 401 10.99 19.62 5.21
N ASN A 402 11.23 20.75 4.56
CA ASN A 402 12.29 20.89 3.56
C ASN A 402 13.67 20.54 4.14
N VAL A 403 13.98 20.99 5.35
CA VAL A 403 15.24 20.65 6.02
C VAL A 403 15.33 19.14 6.29
N LEU A 404 14.24 18.51 6.75
CA LEU A 404 14.21 17.06 6.97
C LEU A 404 14.47 16.27 5.69
N VAL A 405 13.73 16.58 4.61
CA VAL A 405 13.84 15.90 3.32
C VAL A 405 15.24 16.11 2.74
N LYS A 406 15.71 17.36 2.67
CA LYS A 406 17.01 17.69 2.09
C LYS A 406 18.18 17.03 2.81
N ARG A 407 18.09 16.90 4.14
CA ARG A 407 19.17 16.33 4.96
C ARG A 407 18.94 14.85 5.30
N GLY A 408 17.82 14.26 4.92
CA GLY A 408 17.44 12.88 5.26
C GLY A 408 17.38 12.66 6.78
N LEU A 409 16.82 13.60 7.53
CA LEU A 409 16.73 13.53 8.99
C LEU A 409 15.40 12.91 9.39
N TRP A 410 15.38 12.15 10.48
CA TRP A 410 14.13 11.82 11.15
C TRP A 410 13.49 13.07 11.74
N PHE A 411 12.23 12.97 12.14
CA PHE A 411 11.47 14.10 12.64
C PHE A 411 12.00 14.70 13.96
N ASP A 412 12.83 13.97 14.72
CA ASP A 412 13.56 14.50 15.88
C ASP A 412 14.92 15.13 15.51
N GLY A 413 15.22 15.25 14.22
CA GLY A 413 16.48 15.79 13.70
C GLY A 413 17.63 14.79 13.65
N LYS A 414 17.45 13.54 14.09
CA LYS A 414 18.52 12.53 14.01
C LYS A 414 18.76 12.08 12.57
N LYS A 415 20.02 11.83 12.22
CA LYS A 415 20.38 11.23 10.93
C LYS A 415 20.13 9.72 10.99
N VAL A 416 19.03 9.27 10.38
CA VAL A 416 18.64 7.85 10.29
C VAL A 416 18.72 7.30 8.87
N THR A 417 19.34 8.05 7.96
CA THR A 417 19.43 7.71 6.55
C THR A 417 20.85 7.82 6.02
N LYS A 418 21.13 7.07 4.95
CA LYS A 418 22.32 7.17 4.11
C LYS A 418 21.89 7.43 2.65
N PRO A 419 22.72 8.10 1.82
CA PRO A 419 22.44 8.23 0.39
C PRO A 419 22.23 6.86 -0.25
N SER A 420 21.26 6.77 -1.15
CA SER A 420 20.92 5.56 -1.90
C SER A 420 21.46 5.67 -3.33
N VAL A 421 22.14 4.62 -3.81
CA VAL A 421 22.46 4.51 -5.23
C VAL A 421 21.17 4.16 -5.99
N LEU A 422 20.81 4.96 -6.97
CA LEU A 422 19.57 4.78 -7.72
C LEU A 422 19.81 3.92 -8.95
N THR A 423 19.13 2.77 -9.01
CA THR A 423 19.20 1.84 -10.13
C THR A 423 17.79 1.48 -10.58
N ARG A 424 17.57 1.56 -11.90
CA ARG A 424 16.28 1.31 -12.54
C ARG A 424 15.87 -0.15 -12.32
N GLY A 425 14.71 -0.36 -11.72
CA GLY A 425 14.20 -1.70 -11.39
C GLY A 425 14.94 -2.37 -10.22
N GLY A 426 16.09 -1.87 -9.80
CA GLY A 426 16.85 -2.35 -8.65
C GLY A 426 16.42 -1.60 -7.39
N THR A 427 17.08 -0.51 -7.04
CA THR A 427 16.75 0.27 -5.83
C THR A 427 15.51 1.14 -5.98
N VAL A 428 15.02 1.35 -7.20
CA VAL A 428 13.84 2.15 -7.53
C VAL A 428 12.93 1.36 -8.50
N PRO A 429 11.59 1.40 -8.36
CA PRO A 429 10.69 0.88 -9.39
C PRO A 429 10.99 1.51 -10.75
N SER A 430 11.04 0.71 -11.82
CA SER A 430 11.43 1.21 -13.15
C SER A 430 10.59 2.39 -13.62
N CYS A 431 9.27 2.33 -13.40
CA CYS A 431 8.33 3.38 -13.79
C CYS A 431 8.57 4.74 -13.12
N VAL A 432 9.20 4.78 -11.94
CA VAL A 432 9.55 6.02 -11.24
C VAL A 432 10.73 6.70 -11.93
N MET A 433 11.68 5.94 -12.47
CA MET A 433 12.82 6.49 -13.23
C MET A 433 12.48 6.81 -14.69
N ASP A 434 11.42 6.20 -15.23
CA ASP A 434 11.00 6.36 -16.63
C ASP A 434 10.05 7.56 -16.85
N ASP A 435 9.67 8.28 -15.79
CA ASP A 435 8.61 9.27 -15.83
C ASP A 435 8.92 10.47 -14.91
N ASP A 436 9.12 11.63 -15.53
CA ASP A 436 9.57 12.87 -14.88
C ASP A 436 8.64 13.35 -13.77
N LYS A 437 7.35 12.95 -13.80
CA LYS A 437 6.39 13.20 -12.73
C LYS A 437 6.94 12.79 -11.35
N TYR A 438 7.72 11.71 -11.29
CA TYR A 438 8.25 11.17 -10.03
C TYR A 438 9.65 11.71 -9.70
N GLY A 439 10.14 12.74 -10.39
CA GLY A 439 11.48 13.31 -10.15
C GLY A 439 11.71 13.71 -8.68
N TYR A 440 10.65 14.17 -7.99
CA TYR A 440 10.70 14.51 -6.56
C TYR A 440 10.97 13.30 -5.63
N LEU A 441 10.76 12.07 -6.12
CA LEU A 441 11.11 10.83 -5.42
C LEU A 441 12.55 10.37 -5.69
N LEU A 442 13.25 11.00 -6.64
CA LEU A 442 14.60 10.64 -7.07
C LEU A 442 15.67 11.59 -6.53
N ALA A 443 15.30 12.82 -6.17
CA ALA A 443 16.20 13.76 -5.52
C ALA A 443 15.40 14.71 -4.61
N PRO A 444 16.01 15.24 -3.53
CA PRO A 444 15.40 16.30 -2.76
C PRO A 444 15.31 17.58 -3.61
N ASP A 445 14.22 18.33 -3.45
CA ASP A 445 14.09 19.64 -4.10
C ASP A 445 15.18 20.59 -3.59
N ASN A 446 15.96 21.15 -4.52
CA ASN A 446 17.05 22.06 -4.21
C ASN A 446 16.58 23.50 -4.01
N GLY A 447 15.29 23.80 -4.17
CA GLY A 447 14.73 25.15 -3.97
C GLY A 447 14.91 26.08 -5.17
N THR A 448 15.33 25.55 -6.32
CA THR A 448 15.22 26.24 -7.61
C THR A 448 13.88 25.88 -8.24
N SER A 449 12.80 26.43 -7.69
CA SER A 449 11.45 26.29 -8.23
C SER A 449 11.43 26.79 -9.69
N ARG A 450 11.20 25.87 -10.64
CA ARG A 450 10.31 26.21 -11.75
C ARG A 450 8.91 26.22 -11.15
N THR A 451 8.33 27.39 -11.04
CA THR A 451 6.91 27.58 -10.79
C THR A 451 6.19 27.01 -12.03
N PRO A 452 5.34 25.98 -11.93
CA PRO A 452 4.41 25.70 -12.99
C PRO A 452 3.35 26.80 -12.91
N GLU A 453 3.29 27.65 -13.94
CA GLU A 453 2.12 28.49 -14.17
C GLU A 453 0.90 27.57 -14.27
N LEU A 454 0.03 27.63 -13.26
CA LEU A 454 -1.35 27.17 -13.36
C LEU A 454 -2.07 28.13 -14.30
N GLN A 455 -2.40 27.67 -15.51
CA GLN A 455 -3.45 28.25 -16.35
C GLN A 455 -4.81 27.66 -15.97
#